data_AF-M0L7L9-F1
#
_entry.id   AF-M0L7L9-F1
#
_cell.length_a   1.000
_cell.length_b   1.000
_cell.length_c   1.000
_cell.angle_alpha   90.00
_cell.angle_beta   90.00
_cell.angle_gamma   90.00
#
_symmetry.space_group_name_H-M   'P 1'
#
loop_
_entity.id
_entity.type
_entity.pdbx_description
1 polymer ?
#
loop_
_entity_poly.entity_id
_entity_poly.type
_entity_poly.pdbx_seq_one_letter_code
_entity_poly.pdbx_strand_id
1 'polypeptide(L)'
;MGRRGGHEPLTVAAVGAIERETLELAMDAVEEHFSLTARVDHRQFHTDGIPDSAQPTGDSDQYDAVELAKYVASETDGSRTLVVTNQDVSQGRRQSLFGIGIRYGRTSLLSTFRLGENKFDDRVRKLAVSEVGYMLGLELCPNEQCPFRRTDSVATLDAVDESPCEACQTKLAEAITSGDVTADSESADNGRTEKSVGQSDNTPQDRSTDQLTHLLAGTARFWTSVLGYGVAFIVTLLVLIGLLEEVVGLAITDSDAATWVIVVITAAVAWVVYRNCRAVIKVISRVVI
;
A
#
# COMPACT_ATOMS: atom_id res chain seq x y z
N MET A 1 -14.23 -39.92 -14.11
CA MET A 1 -12.87 -39.33 -14.20
C MET A 1 -12.73 -38.33 -13.06
N GLY A 2 -11.98 -38.70 -12.02
CA GLY A 2 -11.81 -37.87 -10.83
C GLY A 2 -11.00 -36.63 -11.14
N ARG A 3 -11.53 -35.45 -10.81
CA ARG A 3 -10.75 -34.21 -10.76
C ARG A 3 -9.70 -34.39 -9.66
N ARG A 4 -8.43 -34.44 -10.03
CA ARG A 4 -7.33 -34.23 -9.08
C ARG A 4 -7.57 -32.86 -8.45
N GLY A 5 -7.75 -32.80 -7.13
CA GLY A 5 -7.71 -31.53 -6.40
C GLY A 5 -6.34 -30.92 -6.67
N GLY A 6 -6.29 -29.93 -7.55
CA GLY A 6 -5.05 -29.24 -7.86
C GLY A 6 -4.71 -28.37 -6.66
N HIS A 7 -3.70 -28.76 -5.90
CA HIS A 7 -3.06 -27.83 -4.97
C HIS A 7 -2.59 -26.64 -5.79
N GLU A 8 -3.04 -25.45 -5.40
CA GLU A 8 -2.72 -24.24 -6.14
C GLU A 8 -1.22 -23.94 -5.98
N PRO A 9 -0.46 -23.83 -7.08
CA PRO A 9 1.00 -23.72 -7.00
C PRO A 9 1.42 -22.31 -6.53
N LEU A 10 2.26 -22.25 -5.52
CA LEU A 10 2.89 -21.02 -5.04
C LEU A 10 4.37 -20.99 -5.46
N THR A 11 4.82 -19.87 -6.02
CA THR A 11 6.24 -19.68 -6.39
C THR A 11 6.91 -18.80 -5.33
N VAL A 12 8.05 -19.23 -4.79
CA VAL A 12 8.90 -18.44 -3.89
C VAL A 12 10.05 -17.87 -4.71
N ALA A 13 10.13 -16.55 -4.83
CA ALA A 13 11.09 -15.87 -5.72
C ALA A 13 11.97 -14.89 -4.95
N ALA A 14 13.23 -14.75 -5.37
CA ALA A 14 14.23 -13.90 -4.72
C ALA A 14 14.46 -12.57 -5.44
N VAL A 15 14.49 -11.47 -4.69
CA VAL A 15 14.99 -10.17 -5.15
C VAL A 15 16.23 -9.79 -4.35
N GLY A 16 17.29 -9.40 -5.06
CA GLY A 16 18.57 -9.06 -4.45
C GLY A 16 19.32 -10.30 -3.93
N ALA A 17 20.29 -10.08 -3.04
CA ALA A 17 21.18 -11.14 -2.55
C ALA A 17 20.51 -11.94 -1.42
N ILE A 18 19.71 -12.93 -1.81
CA ILE A 18 19.08 -13.89 -0.91
C ILE A 18 19.70 -15.27 -1.13
N GLU A 19 20.04 -15.93 -0.03
CA GLU A 19 20.54 -17.31 -0.04
C GLU A 19 19.40 -18.30 -0.31
N ARG A 20 19.72 -19.40 -0.99
CA ARG A 20 18.74 -20.43 -1.35
C ARG A 20 18.05 -21.03 -0.13
N GLU A 21 18.82 -21.25 0.94
CA GLU A 21 18.32 -21.79 2.21
C GLU A 21 17.21 -20.91 2.79
N THR A 22 17.30 -19.58 2.66
CA THR A 22 16.23 -18.67 3.10
C THR A 22 14.93 -18.85 2.30
N LEU A 23 15.02 -19.14 1.01
CA LEU A 23 13.85 -19.41 0.17
C LEU A 23 13.22 -20.75 0.53
N GLU A 24 14.05 -21.75 0.81
CA GLU A 24 13.63 -23.08 1.26
C GLU A 24 12.94 -23.01 2.63
N LEU A 25 13.46 -22.22 3.58
CA LEU A 25 12.80 -21.96 4.87
C LEU A 25 11.40 -21.36 4.70
N ALA A 26 11.25 -20.36 3.82
CA ALA A 26 9.96 -19.75 3.54
C ALA A 26 9.00 -20.73 2.85
N MET A 27 9.51 -21.52 1.91
CA MET A 27 8.75 -22.57 1.21
C MET A 27 8.24 -23.62 2.20
N ASP A 28 9.11 -24.17 3.04
CA ASP A 28 8.79 -25.21 4.02
C ASP A 28 7.70 -24.74 5.00
N ALA A 29 7.82 -23.51 5.52
CA ALA A 29 6.80 -22.93 6.40
C ALA A 29 5.45 -22.78 5.69
N VAL A 30 5.44 -22.43 4.41
CA VAL A 30 4.20 -22.32 3.63
C VAL A 30 3.57 -23.70 3.42
N GLU A 31 4.34 -24.71 3.04
CA GLU A 31 3.80 -26.06 2.81
C GLU A 31 3.32 -26.74 4.11
N GLU A 32 3.94 -26.42 5.25
CA GLU A 32 3.56 -26.96 6.54
C GLU A 32 2.20 -26.42 7.03
N HIS A 33 1.95 -25.12 6.86
CA HIS A 33 0.76 -24.46 7.41
C HIS A 33 -0.37 -24.24 6.41
N PHE A 34 -0.12 -24.39 5.11
CA PHE A 34 -1.12 -24.22 4.06
C PHE A 34 -1.17 -25.44 3.14
N SER A 35 -2.36 -25.79 2.65
CA SER A 35 -2.54 -26.86 1.65
C SER A 35 -2.14 -26.42 0.24
N LEU A 36 -1.00 -25.73 0.10
CA LEU A 36 -0.42 -25.26 -1.15
C LEU A 36 0.80 -26.11 -1.50
N THR A 37 1.10 -26.22 -2.80
CA THR A 37 2.37 -26.78 -3.26
C THR A 37 3.27 -25.62 -3.64
N ALA A 38 4.35 -25.43 -2.90
CA ALA A 38 5.28 -24.35 -3.13
C ALA A 38 6.49 -24.82 -3.95
N ARG A 39 7.09 -23.93 -4.73
CA ARG A 39 8.33 -24.18 -5.46
C ARG A 39 9.21 -22.95 -5.40
N VAL A 40 10.52 -23.15 -5.30
CA VAL A 40 11.49 -22.05 -5.42
C VAL A 40 11.72 -21.74 -6.90
N ASP A 41 11.60 -20.46 -7.28
CA ASP A 41 12.15 -19.96 -8.53
C ASP A 41 13.66 -19.76 -8.35
N HIS A 42 14.44 -20.45 -9.18
CA HIS A 42 15.90 -20.37 -9.13
C HIS A 42 16.47 -19.10 -9.78
N ARG A 43 15.63 -18.29 -10.45
CA ARG A 43 16.03 -16.97 -10.93
C ARG A 43 16.18 -16.01 -9.75
N GLN A 44 17.25 -15.23 -9.79
CA GLN A 44 17.49 -14.16 -8.84
C GLN A 44 17.24 -12.83 -9.54
N PHE A 45 16.22 -12.10 -9.11
CA PHE A 45 15.90 -10.79 -9.66
C PHE A 45 16.91 -9.76 -9.13
N HIS A 46 17.70 -9.18 -10.03
CA HIS A 46 18.66 -8.15 -9.67
C HIS A 46 17.95 -6.81 -9.43
N THR A 47 18.46 -6.05 -8.46
CA THR A 47 17.91 -4.72 -8.12
C THR A 47 17.94 -3.74 -9.29
N ASP A 48 18.94 -3.87 -10.16
CA ASP A 48 19.10 -3.02 -11.36
C ASP A 48 18.02 -3.26 -12.42
N GLY A 49 17.29 -4.38 -12.33
CA GLY A 49 16.20 -4.73 -13.24
C GLY A 49 14.82 -4.39 -12.69
N ILE A 50 14.73 -3.73 -11.53
CA ILE A 50 13.45 -3.36 -10.91
C ILE A 50 12.92 -2.08 -11.58
N PRO A 51 11.62 -2.00 -11.92
CA PRO A 51 11.03 -0.81 -12.54
C PRO A 51 11.08 0.42 -11.61
N ASP A 52 11.19 1.61 -12.20
CA ASP A 52 11.25 2.90 -11.47
C ASP A 52 10.11 3.08 -10.44
N SER A 53 8.94 2.48 -10.68
CA SER A 53 7.80 2.53 -9.76
C SER A 53 8.05 1.82 -8.42
N ALA A 54 8.90 0.79 -8.42
CA ALA A 54 9.27 0.02 -7.24
C ALA A 54 10.61 0.46 -6.63
N GLN A 55 11.41 1.25 -7.38
CA GLN A 55 12.68 1.77 -6.89
C GLN A 55 12.52 2.78 -5.76
N PRO A 56 13.57 2.98 -4.94
CA PRO A 56 13.58 4.02 -3.93
C PRO A 56 13.36 5.42 -4.54
N THR A 57 12.55 6.26 -3.88
CA THR A 57 12.19 7.60 -4.40
C THR A 57 12.55 8.72 -3.43
N GLY A 58 13.08 9.82 -3.98
CA GLY A 58 13.47 11.00 -3.19
C GLY A 58 14.64 10.70 -2.25
N ASP A 59 14.46 10.98 -0.96
CA ASP A 59 15.48 10.78 0.09
C ASP A 59 15.35 9.41 0.78
N SER A 60 14.48 8.51 0.29
CA SER A 60 14.27 7.17 0.86
C SER A 60 15.11 6.15 0.11
N ASP A 61 15.84 5.29 0.83
CA ASP A 61 16.53 4.12 0.28
C ASP A 61 15.65 2.85 0.26
N GLN A 62 14.36 2.98 0.61
CA GLN A 62 13.40 1.86 0.67
C GLN A 62 12.67 1.65 -0.66
N TYR A 63 12.55 0.39 -1.07
CA TYR A 63 11.75 -0.02 -2.22
C TYR A 63 10.25 0.00 -1.90
N ASP A 64 9.40 0.24 -2.89
CA ASP A 64 7.96 0.09 -2.71
C ASP A 64 7.59 -1.40 -2.71
N ALA A 65 7.12 -1.90 -1.57
CA ALA A 65 6.83 -3.31 -1.35
C ALA A 65 5.74 -3.84 -2.29
N VAL A 66 4.73 -3.02 -2.60
CA VAL A 66 3.59 -3.42 -3.43
C VAL A 66 4.03 -3.53 -4.88
N GLU A 67 4.70 -2.50 -5.38
CA GLU A 67 5.13 -2.48 -6.78
C GLU A 67 6.23 -3.52 -7.04
N LEU A 68 7.12 -3.75 -6.07
CA LEU A 68 8.12 -4.81 -6.15
C LEU A 68 7.48 -6.20 -6.21
N ALA A 69 6.50 -6.47 -5.34
CA ALA A 69 5.78 -7.75 -5.32
C ALA A 69 5.06 -8.01 -6.65
N LYS A 70 4.34 -7.01 -7.17
CA LYS A 70 3.63 -7.10 -8.45
C LYS A 70 4.57 -7.36 -9.62
N TYR A 71 5.70 -6.66 -9.68
CA TYR A 71 6.69 -6.84 -10.74
C TYR A 71 7.22 -8.27 -10.79
N VAL A 72 7.68 -8.79 -9.65
CA VAL A 72 8.18 -10.18 -9.60
C VAL A 72 7.08 -11.16 -9.95
N ALA A 73 5.85 -10.93 -9.47
CA ALA A 73 4.72 -11.79 -9.79
C ALA A 73 4.31 -11.75 -11.27
N SER A 74 4.55 -10.65 -12.01
CA SER A 74 4.34 -10.62 -13.46
C SER A 74 5.42 -11.37 -14.24
N GLU A 75 6.60 -11.55 -13.65
CA GLU A 75 7.73 -12.25 -14.25
C GLU A 75 7.77 -13.75 -13.91
N THR A 76 6.91 -14.23 -13.01
CA THR A 76 6.83 -15.64 -12.60
C THR A 76 5.62 -16.35 -13.21
N ASP A 77 5.80 -17.61 -13.59
CA ASP A 77 4.75 -18.42 -14.24
C ASP A 77 3.66 -18.95 -13.27
N GLY A 78 3.68 -18.53 -12.00
CA GLY A 78 2.84 -19.08 -10.93
C GLY A 78 1.51 -18.36 -10.74
N SER A 79 0.47 -19.07 -10.28
CA SER A 79 -0.80 -18.42 -9.90
C SER A 79 -0.62 -17.52 -8.67
N ARG A 80 0.25 -17.91 -7.73
CA ARG A 80 0.65 -17.08 -6.60
C ARG A 80 2.17 -17.00 -6.45
N THR A 81 2.66 -15.89 -5.91
CA THR A 81 4.08 -15.60 -5.74
C THR A 81 4.37 -14.98 -4.37
N LEU A 82 5.19 -15.65 -3.56
CA LEU A 82 5.83 -15.08 -2.38
C LEU A 82 7.21 -14.55 -2.77
N VAL A 83 7.41 -13.24 -2.63
CA VAL A 83 8.70 -12.58 -2.90
C VAL A 83 9.50 -12.48 -1.61
N VAL A 84 10.75 -12.89 -1.65
CA VAL A 84 11.71 -12.73 -0.55
C VAL A 84 12.79 -11.77 -1.00
N THR A 85 13.02 -10.69 -0.25
CA THR A 85 14.02 -9.68 -0.59
C THR A 85 14.93 -9.34 0.58
N ASN A 86 16.21 -9.05 0.29
CA ASN A 86 17.13 -8.51 1.28
C ASN A 86 17.14 -6.98 1.30
N GLN A 87 16.30 -6.34 0.49
CA GLN A 87 16.17 -4.89 0.44
C GLN A 87 15.21 -4.38 1.51
N ASP A 88 15.44 -3.17 1.99
CA ASP A 88 14.50 -2.50 2.87
C ASP A 88 13.27 -2.06 2.08
N VAL A 89 12.07 -2.30 2.62
CA VAL A 89 10.82 -2.08 1.90
C VAL A 89 9.86 -1.22 2.71
N SER A 90 9.01 -0.50 1.96
CA SER A 90 8.00 0.39 2.52
C SER A 90 6.70 0.32 1.72
N GLN A 91 5.60 0.75 2.32
CA GLN A 91 4.39 1.09 1.57
C GLN A 91 4.17 2.60 1.65
N GLY A 92 4.41 3.29 0.52
CA GLY A 92 4.43 4.74 0.49
C GLY A 92 5.54 5.36 1.36
N ARG A 93 5.46 6.67 1.60
CA ARG A 93 6.65 7.47 2.00
C ARG A 93 7.14 7.34 3.44
N ARG A 94 6.57 6.51 4.33
CA ARG A 94 6.84 6.62 5.78
C ARG A 94 6.78 5.34 6.62
N GLN A 95 6.39 4.20 6.06
CA GLN A 95 6.16 3.00 6.85
C GLN A 95 7.04 1.88 6.33
N SER A 96 8.13 1.63 7.05
CA SER A 96 8.98 0.45 6.82
C SER A 96 8.21 -0.81 7.24
N LEU A 97 8.35 -1.87 6.46
CA LEU A 97 7.60 -3.10 6.64
C LEU A 97 8.54 -4.30 6.72
N PHE A 98 8.12 -5.34 7.44
CA PHE A 98 8.71 -6.67 7.31
C PHE A 98 8.15 -7.43 6.10
N GLY A 99 6.97 -7.06 5.63
CA GLY A 99 6.30 -7.70 4.51
C GLY A 99 4.96 -7.07 4.19
N ILE A 100 4.35 -7.56 3.12
CA ILE A 100 3.00 -7.23 2.69
C ILE A 100 2.37 -8.40 1.92
N GLY A 101 1.14 -8.76 2.29
CA GLY A 101 0.27 -9.63 1.49
C GLY A 101 -0.82 -8.83 0.79
N ILE A 102 -0.89 -8.90 -0.55
CA ILE A 102 -2.01 -8.34 -1.29
C ILE A 102 -3.20 -9.26 -1.09
N ARG A 103 -4.18 -8.82 -0.29
CA ARG A 103 -5.34 -9.63 0.11
C ARG A 103 -6.15 -10.08 -1.11
N TYR A 104 -6.49 -11.37 -1.16
CA TYR A 104 -7.13 -12.02 -2.31
C TYR A 104 -6.33 -11.83 -3.61
N GLY A 105 -5.04 -11.52 -3.50
CA GLY A 105 -4.15 -11.26 -4.59
C GLY A 105 -3.35 -12.49 -4.98
N ARG A 106 -2.49 -12.27 -5.97
CA ARG A 106 -1.54 -13.27 -6.47
C ARG A 106 -0.14 -13.11 -5.90
N THR A 107 0.08 -12.12 -5.03
CA THR A 107 1.42 -11.89 -4.52
C THR A 107 1.47 -11.38 -3.09
N SER A 108 2.51 -11.82 -2.40
CA SER A 108 2.98 -11.28 -1.13
C SER A 108 4.50 -11.08 -1.20
N LEU A 109 5.03 -10.28 -0.29
CA LEU A 109 6.45 -10.02 -0.16
C LEU A 109 6.83 -10.03 1.32
N LEU A 110 8.01 -10.57 1.63
CA LEU A 110 8.70 -10.34 2.91
C LEU A 110 10.12 -9.82 2.67
N SER A 111 10.58 -8.98 3.58
CA SER A 111 11.92 -8.42 3.60
C SER A 111 12.72 -8.97 4.79
N THR A 112 13.92 -9.46 4.50
CA THR A 112 14.86 -9.95 5.50
C THR A 112 15.73 -8.85 6.09
N PHE A 113 15.71 -7.64 5.51
CA PHE A 113 16.62 -6.52 5.82
C PHE A 113 16.67 -6.16 7.32
N ARG A 114 15.52 -6.25 8.00
CA ARG A 114 15.35 -5.82 9.41
C ARG A 114 15.25 -6.98 10.39
N LEU A 115 15.45 -8.23 9.96
CA LEU A 115 15.24 -9.39 10.82
C LEU A 115 16.37 -9.58 11.82
N GLY A 116 17.60 -9.17 11.49
CA GLY A 116 18.78 -9.43 12.32
C GLY A 116 19.13 -10.92 12.39
N GLU A 117 20.36 -11.25 12.81
CA GLU A 117 20.91 -12.61 12.73
C GLU A 117 20.32 -13.57 13.78
N ASN A 118 20.00 -13.06 14.97
CA ASN A 118 19.44 -13.89 16.04
C ASN A 118 18.04 -14.38 15.66
N LYS A 119 17.78 -15.69 15.69
CA LYS A 119 16.48 -16.29 15.31
C LYS A 119 16.04 -15.92 13.88
N PHE A 120 16.99 -15.68 12.97
CA PHE A 120 16.69 -15.30 11.59
C PHE A 120 15.71 -16.27 10.92
N ASP A 121 15.99 -17.58 11.01
CA ASP A 121 15.19 -18.63 10.36
C ASP A 121 13.75 -18.65 10.88
N ASP A 122 13.57 -18.61 12.20
CA ASP A 122 12.25 -18.54 12.87
C ASP A 122 11.44 -17.34 12.38
N ARG A 123 12.09 -16.18 12.21
CA ARG A 123 11.44 -14.94 11.75
C ARG A 123 11.04 -15.03 10.29
N VAL A 124 11.88 -15.60 9.42
CA VAL A 124 11.57 -15.82 8.01
C VAL A 124 10.35 -16.72 7.88
N ARG A 125 10.32 -17.84 8.62
CA ARG A 125 9.19 -18.78 8.61
C ARG A 125 7.88 -18.13 9.07
N LYS A 126 7.90 -17.42 10.21
CA LYS A 126 6.74 -16.68 10.74
C LYS A 126 6.20 -15.63 9.78
N LEU A 127 7.09 -14.87 9.13
CA LEU A 127 6.69 -13.87 8.14
C LEU A 127 6.14 -14.54 6.88
N ALA A 128 6.73 -15.62 6.39
CA ALA A 128 6.19 -16.36 5.25
C ALA A 128 4.75 -16.81 5.52
N VAL A 129 4.47 -17.35 6.72
CA VAL A 129 3.11 -17.71 7.15
C VAL A 129 2.21 -16.49 7.18
N SER A 130 2.63 -15.41 7.83
CA SER A 130 1.82 -14.19 7.96
C SER A 130 1.43 -13.60 6.60
N GLU A 131 2.42 -13.38 5.73
CA GLU A 131 2.22 -12.69 4.46
C GLU A 131 1.46 -13.54 3.43
N VAL A 132 1.69 -14.86 3.41
CA VAL A 132 0.89 -15.77 2.57
C VAL A 132 -0.54 -15.87 3.08
N GLY A 133 -0.78 -15.94 4.38
CA GLY A 133 -2.16 -15.96 4.89
C GLY A 133 -2.92 -14.67 4.58
N TYR A 134 -2.26 -13.49 4.63
CA TYR A 134 -2.88 -12.25 4.14
C TYR A 134 -3.20 -12.32 2.65
N MET A 135 -2.28 -12.83 1.82
CA MET A 135 -2.53 -13.03 0.38
C MET A 135 -3.74 -13.94 0.13
N LEU A 136 -3.90 -14.99 0.95
CA LEU A 136 -5.05 -15.91 0.90
C LEU A 136 -6.36 -15.32 1.45
N GLY A 137 -6.35 -14.06 1.92
CA GLY A 137 -7.56 -13.36 2.31
C GLY A 137 -7.77 -13.22 3.82
N LEU A 138 -6.85 -13.69 4.66
CA LEU A 138 -6.96 -13.50 6.09
C LEU A 138 -6.82 -12.04 6.50
N GLU A 139 -7.37 -11.74 7.67
CA GLU A 139 -7.29 -10.45 8.32
C GLU A 139 -6.43 -10.53 9.58
N LEU A 140 -6.12 -9.37 10.14
CA LEU A 140 -5.42 -9.28 11.42
C LEU A 140 -6.17 -10.07 12.50
N CYS A 141 -5.42 -10.90 13.22
CA CYS A 141 -5.90 -11.67 14.35
C CYS A 141 -5.64 -10.90 15.65
N PRO A 142 -6.63 -10.78 16.56
CA PRO A 142 -6.43 -10.17 17.87
C PRO A 142 -5.66 -11.08 18.84
N ASN A 143 -5.47 -12.36 18.52
CA ASN A 143 -4.69 -13.27 19.36
C ASN A 143 -3.21 -12.87 19.31
N GLU A 144 -2.67 -12.57 20.49
CA GLU A 144 -1.30 -12.12 20.71
C GLU A 144 -0.20 -13.11 20.29
N GLN A 145 -0.53 -14.40 20.19
CA GLN A 145 0.39 -15.45 19.80
C GLN A 145 0.17 -15.91 18.35
N CYS A 146 -0.85 -15.41 17.66
CA CYS A 146 -1.13 -15.85 16.28
C CYS A 146 -0.18 -15.15 15.30
N PRO A 147 0.35 -15.85 14.26
CA PRO A 147 1.20 -15.23 13.22
C PRO A 147 0.49 -14.12 12.44
N PHE A 148 -0.84 -14.08 12.45
CA PHE A 148 -1.66 -13.01 11.86
C PHE A 148 -1.89 -11.82 12.82
N ARG A 149 -1.21 -11.77 13.97
CA ARG A 149 -1.13 -10.57 14.79
C ARG A 149 -0.43 -9.47 14.00
N ARG A 150 -0.82 -8.23 14.26
CA ARG A 150 -0.06 -7.06 13.82
C ARG A 150 1.35 -7.08 14.40
N THR A 151 2.34 -7.27 13.54
CA THR A 151 3.77 -7.19 13.86
C THR A 151 4.33 -5.86 13.38
N ASP A 152 5.01 -5.12 14.26
CA ASP A 152 5.62 -3.82 13.96
C ASP A 152 7.08 -3.71 14.40
N SER A 153 7.54 -4.70 15.15
CA SER A 153 8.90 -4.81 15.64
C SER A 153 9.33 -6.27 15.68
N VAL A 154 10.64 -6.49 15.70
CA VAL A 154 11.23 -7.82 15.91
C VAL A 154 10.77 -8.44 17.23
N ALA A 155 10.58 -7.64 18.28
CA ALA A 155 10.07 -8.13 19.56
C ALA A 155 8.64 -8.69 19.44
N THR A 156 7.76 -8.02 18.68
CA THR A 156 6.41 -8.55 18.42
C THR A 156 6.43 -9.79 17.54
N LEU A 157 7.36 -9.89 16.59
CA LEU A 157 7.54 -11.06 15.73
C LEU A 157 8.03 -12.27 16.54
N ASP A 158 8.94 -12.04 17.49
CA ASP A 158 9.45 -13.08 18.37
C ASP A 158 8.40 -13.63 19.34
N ALA A 159 7.34 -12.86 19.62
CA ALA A 159 6.30 -13.20 20.57
C ALA A 159 5.14 -14.02 19.96
N VAL A 160 5.01 -14.06 18.63
CA VAL A 160 4.02 -14.90 17.95
C VAL A 160 4.56 -16.32 17.74
N ASP A 161 3.64 -17.27 17.70
CA ASP A 161 3.90 -18.63 17.25
C ASP A 161 3.95 -18.69 15.72
N GLU A 162 4.60 -19.71 15.16
CA GLU A 162 4.57 -19.97 13.72
C GLU A 162 3.19 -20.49 13.27
N SER A 163 2.57 -21.35 14.07
CA SER A 163 1.28 -21.98 13.74
C SER A 163 0.10 -20.99 13.91
N PRO A 164 -0.82 -20.90 12.93
CA PRO A 164 -2.07 -20.18 13.10
C PRO A 164 -2.90 -20.70 14.28
N CYS A 165 -3.62 -19.80 14.96
CA CYS A 165 -4.60 -20.22 15.96
C CYS A 165 -5.79 -20.96 15.31
N GLU A 166 -6.53 -21.75 16.09
CA GLU A 166 -7.66 -22.56 15.60
C GLU A 166 -8.67 -21.76 14.76
N ALA A 167 -9.03 -20.55 15.21
CA ALA A 167 -9.94 -19.66 14.48
C ALA A 167 -9.40 -19.24 13.09
N CYS A 168 -8.09 -19.01 12.97
CA CYS A 168 -7.47 -18.67 11.69
C CYS A 168 -7.29 -19.90 10.80
N GLN A 169 -7.02 -21.08 11.37
CA GLN A 169 -6.98 -22.34 10.62
C GLN A 169 -8.33 -22.64 9.94
N THR A 170 -9.45 -22.47 10.67
CA THR A 170 -10.79 -22.63 10.10
C THR A 170 -11.03 -21.68 8.94
N LYS A 171 -10.67 -20.40 9.09
CA LYS A 171 -10.79 -19.40 8.01
C LYS A 171 -9.91 -19.74 6.80
N LEU A 172 -8.72 -20.29 7.00
CA LEU A 172 -7.83 -20.72 5.91
C LEU A 172 -8.45 -21.87 5.12
N ALA A 173 -9.02 -22.86 5.81
CA ALA A 173 -9.70 -23.97 5.17
C ALA A 173 -10.90 -23.49 4.33
N GLU A 174 -11.67 -22.52 4.84
CA GLU A 174 -12.75 -21.87 4.09
C GLU A 174 -12.25 -21.08 2.87
N ALA A 175 -11.17 -20.31 3.03
CA ALA A 175 -10.59 -19.52 1.94
C ALA A 175 -10.06 -20.40 0.79
N ILE A 176 -9.41 -21.52 1.11
CA ILE A 176 -8.88 -22.46 0.11
C ILE A 176 -10.01 -23.21 -0.61
N THR A 177 -11.11 -23.52 0.10
CA THR A 177 -12.25 -24.25 -0.49
C THR A 177 -13.20 -23.37 -1.31
N SER A 178 -13.26 -22.07 -1.03
CA SER A 178 -14.10 -21.11 -1.74
C SER A 178 -13.44 -20.50 -2.99
N GLY A 179 -12.17 -20.83 -3.27
CA GLY A 179 -11.32 -20.27 -4.33
C GLY A 179 -11.63 -20.68 -5.78
N ASP A 180 -12.89 -20.66 -6.21
CA ASP A 180 -13.30 -20.66 -7.62
C ASP A 180 -14.02 -19.35 -8.02
N VAL A 181 -13.77 -18.25 -7.28
CA VAL A 181 -14.37 -16.94 -7.57
C VAL A 181 -13.29 -15.91 -7.96
N THR A 182 -13.17 -15.76 -9.27
CA THR A 182 -12.70 -14.62 -10.07
C THR A 182 -11.25 -14.17 -9.91
N ALA A 183 -10.41 -14.72 -10.79
CA ALA A 183 -9.53 -13.88 -11.60
C ALA A 183 -10.38 -12.79 -12.30
N ASP A 184 -9.79 -11.61 -12.49
CA ASP A 184 -10.36 -10.43 -13.16
C ASP A 184 -11.22 -9.53 -12.25
N SER A 185 -10.53 -8.84 -11.35
CA SER A 185 -10.89 -7.46 -10.96
C SER A 185 -9.60 -6.70 -10.69
N GLU A 186 -8.89 -6.33 -11.75
CA GLU A 186 -8.07 -5.12 -11.74
C GLU A 186 -8.98 -3.91 -11.48
N SER A 187 -9.30 -3.68 -10.23
CA SER A 187 -9.68 -2.36 -9.75
C SER A 187 -8.55 -1.88 -8.86
N ALA A 188 -7.81 -0.90 -9.35
CA ALA A 188 -6.85 -0.10 -8.61
C ALA A 188 -7.58 0.63 -7.48
N ASP A 189 -7.89 -0.08 -6.40
CA ASP A 189 -8.26 0.53 -5.13
C ASP A 189 -6.97 0.77 -4.36
N ASN A 190 -6.55 2.04 -4.32
CA ASN A 190 -5.42 2.51 -3.54
C ASN A 190 -5.86 2.57 -2.06
N GLY A 191 -6.14 1.38 -1.51
CA GLY A 191 -6.59 1.15 -0.15
C GLY A 191 -5.45 1.35 0.83
N ARG A 192 -5.22 2.60 1.19
CA ARG A 192 -4.38 3.03 2.31
C ARG A 192 -4.88 2.36 3.59
N THR A 193 -4.24 1.27 4.01
CA THR A 193 -4.51 0.66 5.31
C THR A 193 -3.84 1.51 6.38
N GLU A 194 -4.53 2.55 6.85
CA GLU A 194 -4.10 3.33 7.99
C GLU A 194 -4.12 2.46 9.25
N LYS A 195 -2.92 2.07 9.68
CA LYS A 195 -2.61 1.62 11.03
C LYS A 195 -2.82 2.81 11.98
N SER A 196 -4.05 3.03 12.47
CA SER A 196 -4.35 4.02 13.51
C SER A 196 -4.60 3.36 14.87
N VAL A 197 -3.99 3.97 15.86
CA VAL A 197 -3.93 3.65 17.29
C VAL A 197 -5.25 4.01 18.00
N GLY A 198 -5.70 3.11 18.89
CA GLY A 198 -6.38 3.36 20.18
C GLY A 198 -7.77 4.03 20.21
N GLN A 199 -8.79 3.31 20.71
CA GLN A 199 -9.49 3.58 21.99
C GLN A 199 -10.65 2.58 22.16
N SER A 200 -10.71 1.91 23.30
CA SER A 200 -11.85 1.10 23.76
C SER A 200 -13.08 1.97 24.00
N ASP A 201 -14.24 1.58 23.46
CA ASP A 201 -15.52 1.64 24.19
C ASP A 201 -16.59 0.80 23.47
N ASN A 202 -17.24 -0.08 24.25
CA ASN A 202 -18.30 -0.98 23.80
C ASN A 202 -19.64 -0.22 23.70
N THR A 203 -20.22 -0.09 22.50
CA THR A 203 -21.68 0.00 22.31
C THR A 203 -22.05 -0.45 20.89
N PRO A 204 -23.11 -1.26 20.69
CA PRO A 204 -23.50 -1.68 19.35
C PRO A 204 -24.34 -0.57 18.70
N GLN A 205 -23.74 0.15 17.75
CA GLN A 205 -24.46 1.14 16.95
C GLN A 205 -24.12 1.00 15.46
N ASP A 206 -25.17 1.22 14.67
CA ASP A 206 -25.41 0.96 13.25
C ASP A 206 -24.21 1.17 12.28
N ARG A 207 -23.64 0.04 11.79
CA ARG A 207 -22.50 -0.02 10.85
C ARG A 207 -22.77 0.60 9.48
N SER A 208 -24.03 0.86 9.10
CA SER A 208 -24.39 1.33 7.76
C SER A 208 -24.16 2.84 7.57
N THR A 209 -24.37 3.63 8.63
CA THR A 209 -24.19 5.09 8.61
C THR A 209 -22.74 5.53 8.60
N ASP A 210 -21.84 4.77 9.26
CA ASP A 210 -20.42 5.12 9.36
C ASP A 210 -19.65 4.93 8.04
N GLN A 211 -20.06 3.96 7.22
CA GLN A 211 -19.47 3.77 5.89
C GLN A 211 -19.85 4.91 4.93
N LEU A 212 -21.09 5.41 5.03
CA LEU A 212 -21.58 6.52 4.22
C LEU A 212 -20.93 7.85 4.62
N THR A 213 -20.76 8.11 5.93
CA THR A 213 -20.10 9.32 6.42
C THR A 213 -18.62 9.37 6.04
N HIS A 214 -17.92 8.23 6.03
CA HIS A 214 -16.51 8.16 5.59
C HIS A 214 -16.34 8.39 4.07
N LEU A 215 -17.24 7.84 3.25
CA LEU A 215 -17.27 8.08 1.79
C LEU A 215 -17.60 9.53 1.45
N LEU A 216 -18.55 10.14 2.17
CA LEU A 216 -18.89 11.55 2.05
C LEU A 216 -17.76 12.47 2.52
N ALA A 217 -17.00 12.09 3.56
CA ALA A 217 -15.87 12.86 4.05
C ALA A 217 -14.70 12.90 3.06
N GLY A 218 -14.41 11.79 2.36
CA GLY A 218 -13.38 11.72 1.33
C GLY A 218 -13.71 12.58 0.11
N THR A 219 -14.93 12.45 -0.40
CA THR A 219 -15.43 13.24 -1.53
C THR A 219 -15.55 14.73 -1.18
N ALA A 220 -16.02 15.08 0.02
CA ALA A 220 -16.09 16.47 0.48
C ALA A 220 -14.71 17.14 0.52
N ARG A 221 -13.66 16.46 0.99
CA ARG A 221 -12.30 17.02 1.04
C ARG A 221 -11.74 17.33 -0.35
N PHE A 222 -12.03 16.48 -1.33
CA PHE A 222 -11.65 16.73 -2.72
C PHE A 222 -12.38 17.96 -3.28
N TRP A 223 -13.70 18.03 -3.13
CA TRP A 223 -14.49 19.16 -3.63
C TRP A 223 -14.17 20.48 -2.94
N THR A 224 -13.91 20.49 -1.64
CA THR A 224 -13.45 21.71 -0.93
C THR A 224 -12.10 22.20 -1.45
N SER A 225 -11.23 21.28 -1.85
CA SER A 225 -9.93 21.62 -2.45
C SER A 225 -10.10 22.24 -3.84
N VAL A 226 -10.97 21.66 -4.67
CA VAL A 226 -11.26 22.12 -6.04
C VAL A 226 -12.00 23.45 -6.03
N LEU A 227 -13.04 23.59 -5.20
CA LEU A 227 -13.81 24.83 -5.04
C LEU A 227 -12.96 25.93 -4.44
N GLY A 228 -12.13 25.62 -3.43
CA GLY A 228 -11.21 26.59 -2.82
C GLY A 228 -10.20 27.15 -3.83
N TYR A 229 -9.66 26.30 -4.70
CA TYR A 229 -8.79 26.75 -5.79
C TYR A 229 -9.56 27.60 -6.82
N GLY A 230 -10.75 27.17 -7.22
CA GLY A 230 -11.59 27.92 -8.16
C GLY A 230 -11.94 29.32 -7.66
N VAL A 231 -12.33 29.46 -6.39
CA VAL A 231 -12.62 30.76 -5.78
C VAL A 231 -11.37 31.64 -5.72
N ALA A 232 -10.21 31.09 -5.32
CA ALA A 232 -8.96 31.85 -5.27
C ALA A 232 -8.55 32.34 -6.68
N PHE A 233 -8.74 31.51 -7.70
CA PHE A 233 -8.48 31.88 -9.10
C PHE A 233 -9.39 33.02 -9.56
N ILE A 234 -10.70 32.93 -9.32
CA ILE A 234 -11.67 33.98 -9.69
C ILE A 234 -11.36 35.29 -8.98
N VAL A 235 -11.08 35.27 -7.68
CA VAL A 235 -10.74 36.49 -6.91
C VAL A 235 -9.45 37.12 -7.45
N THR A 236 -8.42 36.31 -7.71
CA THR A 236 -7.15 36.81 -8.27
C THR A 236 -7.36 37.44 -9.64
N LEU A 237 -8.16 36.80 -10.50
CA LEU A 237 -8.50 37.31 -11.83
C LEU A 237 -9.25 38.65 -11.75
N LEU A 238 -10.24 38.76 -10.86
CA LEU A 238 -11.00 40.00 -10.66
C LEU A 238 -10.13 41.15 -10.14
N VAL A 239 -9.25 40.87 -9.17
CA VAL A 239 -8.29 41.87 -8.66
C VAL A 239 -7.33 42.31 -9.75
N LEU A 240 -6.84 41.37 -10.57
CA LEU A 240 -5.94 41.68 -11.68
C LEU A 240 -6.62 42.53 -12.76
N ILE A 241 -7.87 42.21 -13.10
CA ILE A 241 -8.66 43.00 -14.05
C ILE A 241 -8.86 44.43 -13.53
N GLY A 242 -9.25 44.60 -12.26
CA GLY A 242 -9.42 45.92 -11.65
C GLY A 242 -8.13 46.74 -11.63
N LEU A 243 -6.99 46.11 -11.30
CA LEU A 243 -5.69 46.77 -11.32
C LEU A 243 -5.25 47.15 -12.75
N LEU A 244 -5.56 46.31 -13.75
CA LEU A 244 -5.25 46.60 -15.14
C LEU A 244 -6.09 47.78 -15.66
N GLU A 245 -7.37 47.85 -15.30
CA GLU A 245 -8.23 48.99 -15.65
C GLU A 245 -7.71 50.31 -15.03
N GLU A 246 -7.27 50.28 -13.78
CA GLU A 246 -6.80 51.46 -13.04
C GLU A 246 -5.41 51.94 -13.47
N VAL A 247 -4.47 51.02 -13.74
CA VAL A 247 -3.08 51.37 -14.08
C VAL A 247 -2.92 51.68 -15.56
N VAL A 248 -3.64 50.98 -16.43
CA VAL A 248 -3.30 50.94 -17.85
C VAL A 248 -4.30 51.74 -18.70
N GLY A 249 -5.55 51.93 -18.22
CA GLY A 249 -6.58 52.69 -18.95
C GLY A 249 -6.79 52.23 -20.40
N LEU A 250 -6.36 51.01 -20.74
CA LEU A 250 -6.21 50.54 -22.10
C LEU A 250 -7.30 49.53 -22.43
N ALA A 251 -8.00 49.82 -23.54
CA ALA A 251 -8.73 48.83 -24.30
C ALA A 251 -7.80 47.65 -24.60
N ILE A 252 -8.20 46.46 -24.15
CA ILE A 252 -7.52 45.19 -24.40
C ILE A 252 -7.36 45.04 -25.91
N THR A 253 -6.14 45.17 -26.42
CA THR A 253 -5.84 44.96 -27.84
C THR A 253 -6.03 43.49 -28.19
N ASP A 254 -6.72 43.20 -29.32
CA ASP A 254 -7.13 41.89 -29.89
C ASP A 254 -5.99 40.87 -30.19
N SER A 255 -4.86 40.93 -29.50
CA SER A 255 -3.79 39.94 -29.66
C SER A 255 -4.05 38.74 -28.75
N ASP A 256 -4.54 37.64 -29.32
CA ASP A 256 -4.80 36.37 -28.64
C ASP A 256 -3.63 35.91 -27.76
N ALA A 257 -2.39 36.16 -28.18
CA ALA A 257 -1.19 35.77 -27.45
C ALA A 257 -1.04 36.50 -26.11
N ALA A 258 -1.40 37.78 -26.03
CA ALA A 258 -1.30 38.56 -24.80
C ALA A 258 -2.31 38.07 -23.75
N THR A 259 -3.52 37.72 -24.17
CA THR A 259 -4.57 37.15 -23.33
C THR A 259 -4.12 35.83 -22.70
N TRP A 260 -3.53 34.93 -23.50
CA TRP A 260 -3.03 33.65 -22.98
C TRP A 260 -1.89 33.82 -21.97
N VAL A 261 -0.97 34.76 -22.19
CA VAL A 261 0.12 35.05 -21.24
C VAL A 261 -0.45 35.54 -19.90
N ILE A 262 -1.45 36.44 -19.94
CA ILE A 262 -2.11 36.94 -18.73
C ILE A 262 -2.83 35.79 -17.99
N VAL A 263 -3.53 34.91 -18.70
CA VAL A 263 -4.22 33.75 -18.11
C VAL A 263 -3.23 32.81 -17.41
N VAL A 264 -2.09 32.51 -18.06
CA VAL A 264 -1.06 31.62 -17.49
C VAL A 264 -0.42 32.23 -16.25
N ILE A 265 -0.09 33.53 -16.28
CA ILE A 265 0.46 34.25 -15.12
C ILE A 265 -0.57 34.26 -13.98
N THR A 266 -1.83 34.52 -14.28
CA THR A 266 -2.91 34.53 -13.28
C THR A 266 -3.09 33.15 -12.63
N ALA A 267 -3.05 32.08 -13.43
CA ALA A 267 -3.13 30.71 -12.94
C ALA A 267 -1.95 30.34 -12.04
N ALA A 268 -0.73 30.74 -12.42
CA ALA A 268 0.47 30.51 -11.63
C ALA A 268 0.41 31.25 -10.28
N VAL A 269 0.00 32.53 -10.28
CA VAL A 269 -0.16 33.31 -9.05
C VAL A 269 -1.25 32.71 -8.16
N ALA A 270 -2.40 32.35 -8.72
CA ALA A 270 -3.49 31.71 -7.98
C ALA A 270 -3.04 30.38 -7.34
N TRP A 271 -2.23 29.57 -8.04
CA TRP A 271 -1.68 28.33 -7.49
C TRP A 271 -0.73 28.57 -6.32
N VAL A 272 0.14 29.59 -6.40
CA VAL A 272 1.04 29.96 -5.29
C VAL A 272 0.25 30.44 -4.07
N VAL A 273 -0.74 31.31 -4.27
CA VAL A 273 -1.63 31.80 -3.19
C VAL A 273 -2.37 30.64 -2.55
N TYR A 274 -2.99 29.78 -3.34
CA TYR A 274 -3.70 28.60 -2.87
C TYR A 274 -2.80 27.65 -2.07
N ARG A 275 -1.58 27.38 -2.57
CA ARG A 275 -0.59 26.54 -1.88
C ARG A 275 -0.23 27.11 -0.51
N ASN A 276 -0.02 28.42 -0.41
CA ASN A 276 0.33 29.10 0.84
C ASN A 276 -0.86 29.14 1.82
N CYS A 277 -2.07 29.49 1.37
CA CYS A 277 -3.27 29.46 2.21
C CYS A 277 -3.55 28.05 2.76
N ARG A 278 -3.40 27.00 1.93
CA ARG A 278 -3.56 25.61 2.36
C ARG A 278 -2.52 25.20 3.41
N ALA A 279 -1.29 25.71 3.31
CA ALA A 279 -0.25 25.47 4.31
C ALA A 279 -0.61 26.11 5.66
N VAL A 280 -1.09 27.36 5.64
CA VAL A 280 -1.51 28.10 6.84
C VAL A 280 -2.71 27.44 7.51
N ILE A 281 -3.74 27.02 6.75
CA ILE A 281 -4.92 26.34 7.28
C ILE A 281 -4.53 25.02 7.99
N LYS A 282 -3.56 24.27 7.46
CA LYS A 282 -3.04 23.04 8.09
C LYS A 282 -2.23 23.29 9.37
N VAL A 283 -1.67 24.48 9.52
CA VAL A 283 -0.95 24.89 10.74
C VAL A 283 -1.97 25.31 11.80
N ILE A 284 -2.96 26.13 11.43
CA ILE A 284 -4.02 26.57 12.35
C ILE A 284 -4.87 25.39 12.83
N SER A 285 -5.21 24.44 11.96
CA SER A 285 -5.97 23.24 12.36
C SER A 285 -5.20 22.32 13.32
N ARG A 286 -3.87 22.49 13.44
CA ARG A 286 -3.01 21.74 14.37
C ARG A 286 -2.86 22.42 15.72
N VAL A 287 -3.26 23.69 15.84
CA VAL A 287 -3.19 24.50 17.07
C VAL A 287 -4.55 24.56 17.78
N VAL A 288 -5.65 24.21 17.08
CA VAL A 288 -7.03 24.28 17.59
C VAL A 288 -7.56 22.91 18.04
N ILE A 289 -6.71 21.87 18.09
CA ILE A 289 -6.97 20.54 18.69
C ILE A 289 -5.97 20.34 19.81
#